data_AF-A0A2S9G751-F1
#
_entry.id   AF-A0A2S9G751-F1
#
_cell.length_a   1.000
_cell.length_b   1.000
_cell.length_c   1.000
_cell.angle_alpha   90.00
_cell.angle_beta   90.00
_cell.angle_gamma   90.00
#
_symmetry.space_group_name_H-M   'P 1'
#
loop_
_entity.id
_entity.type
_entity.pdbx_description
1 polymer ?
#
loop_
_entity_poly.entity_id
_entity_poly.type
_entity_poly.pdbx_seq_one_letter_code
_entity_poly.pdbx_strand_id
1 'polypeptide(L)' 'MMDPDESQPHAPLDEIDRVLARELVADGRATLAHLAAAAGLSVSAVQSRVRRLESRGVVSGYTAR' A
#
# COMPACT_ATOMS: atom_id res chain seq x y z
N MET A 1 16.63 23.67 -17.59
CA MET A 1 16.78 22.99 -16.28
C MET A 1 15.56 22.11 -16.19
N MET A 2 15.71 20.79 -16.41
CA MET A 2 14.59 19.85 -16.32
C MET A 2 14.32 19.61 -14.84
N ASP A 3 13.17 20.05 -14.34
CA ASP A 3 12.65 19.56 -13.07
C ASP A 3 12.35 18.05 -13.22
N PRO A 4 12.95 17.16 -12.42
CA PRO A 4 12.75 15.72 -12.54
C PRO A 4 11.48 15.25 -11.81
N ASP A 5 10.43 16.08 -11.78
CA ASP A 5 9.10 15.68 -11.31
C ASP A 5 8.19 15.42 -12.52
N GLU A 6 8.63 14.53 -13.42
CA GLU A 6 7.69 13.66 -14.12
C GLU A 6 7.07 12.74 -13.06
N SER A 7 6.23 13.30 -12.19
CA SER A 7 5.37 12.54 -11.30
C SER A 7 4.47 11.72 -12.19
N GLN A 8 4.92 10.48 -12.44
CA GLN A 8 4.16 9.35 -12.97
C GLN A 8 2.69 9.56 -12.63
N PRO A 9 1.74 9.49 -13.58
CA PRO A 9 0.33 9.60 -13.26
C PRO A 9 0.02 8.48 -12.27
N HIS A 10 0.02 8.82 -10.98
CA HIS A 10 -0.17 7.86 -9.93
C HIS A 10 -1.61 7.42 -10.07
N ALA A 11 -1.79 6.22 -10.66
CA ALA A 11 -3.11 5.65 -10.85
C ALA A 11 -3.89 5.82 -9.53
N PRO A 12 -5.15 6.30 -9.61
CA PRO A 12 -5.95 6.58 -8.44
C PRO A 12 -5.95 5.34 -7.54
N LEU A 13 -5.80 5.55 -6.22
CA LEU A 13 -5.83 4.47 -5.24
C LEU A 13 -7.13 3.69 -5.45
N ASP A 14 -6.99 2.43 -5.85
CA ASP A 14 -8.12 1.57 -6.07
C ASP A 14 -8.75 1.18 -4.73
N GLU A 15 -9.91 0.52 -4.78
CA GLU A 15 -10.63 0.17 -3.56
C GLU A 15 -9.83 -0.79 -2.66
N ILE A 16 -9.06 -1.68 -3.29
CA ILE A 16 -8.20 -2.61 -2.57
C ILE A 16 -7.06 -1.89 -1.85
N ASP A 17 -6.41 -0.92 -2.49
CA ASP A 17 -5.34 -0.14 -1.85
C ASP A 17 -5.88 0.62 -0.63
N ARG A 18 -7.16 1.04 -0.65
CA ARG A 18 -7.82 1.63 0.53
C ARG A 18 -8.13 0.60 1.61
N VAL A 19 -8.54 -0.62 1.24
CA VAL A 19 -8.72 -1.72 2.20
C VAL A 19 -7.39 -2.03 2.88
N LEU A 20 -6.32 -2.20 2.11
CA LEU A 20 -4.97 -2.45 2.64
C LEU A 20 -4.50 -1.33 3.57
N ALA A 21 -4.71 -0.07 3.19
CA ALA A 21 -4.37 1.07 4.03
C ALA A 21 -5.20 1.10 5.33
N ARG A 22 -6.50 0.80 5.27
CA ARG A 22 -7.37 0.72 6.46
C ARG A 22 -6.92 -0.37 7.41
N GLU A 23 -6.63 -1.56 6.89
CA GLU A 23 -6.15 -2.69 7.70
C GLU A 23 -4.78 -2.37 8.34
N LEU A 24 -3.86 -1.74 7.59
CA LEU A 24 -2.57 -1.29 8.14
C LEU A 24 -2.71 -0.19 9.19
N VAL A 25 -3.70 0.69 9.07
CA VAL A 25 -4.01 1.73 10.07
C VAL A 25 -4.66 1.11 11.30
N ALA A 26 -5.54 0.13 11.12
CA ALA A 26 -6.21 -0.57 12.21
C ALA A 26 -5.22 -1.48 12.98
N ASP A 27 -4.36 -2.19 12.26
CA ASP A 27 -3.32 -3.06 12.79
C ASP A 27 -2.01 -2.90 11.98
N GLY A 28 -1.14 -2.01 12.46
CA GLY A 28 0.18 -1.78 11.86
C GLY A 28 1.13 -3.00 11.94
N ARG A 29 0.73 -4.08 12.62
CA ARG A 29 1.45 -5.36 12.67
C ARG A 29 0.79 -6.44 11.80
N ALA A 30 -0.27 -6.11 11.06
CA ALA A 30 -0.92 -7.03 10.15
C ALA A 30 0.08 -7.59 9.13
N THR A 31 0.11 -8.91 9.01
CA THR A 31 0.97 -9.60 8.05
C THR A 31 0.40 -9.50 6.63
N LEU A 32 1.23 -9.69 5.60
CA LEU A 32 0.77 -9.75 4.21
C LEU A 32 -0.31 -10.81 3.98
N ALA A 33 -0.29 -11.91 4.74
CA ALA A 33 -1.32 -12.95 4.69
C ALA A 33 -2.67 -12.48 5.25
N HIS A 34 -2.66 -11.72 6.35
CA HIS A 34 -3.86 -11.12 6.91
C HIS A 34 -4.48 -10.10 5.94
N LEU A 35 -3.64 -9.23 5.40
CA LEU A 35 -4.04 -8.24 4.39
C LEU A 35 -4.59 -8.89 3.12
N ALA A 36 -4.00 -10.01 2.69
CA ALA A 36 -4.48 -10.80 1.56
C ALA A 36 -5.88 -11.39 1.82
N ALA A 37 -6.11 -11.93 3.02
CA ALA A 37 -7.43 -12.43 3.41
C ALA A 37 -8.47 -11.31 3.45
N ALA A 38 -8.14 -10.15 4.04
CA ALA A 38 -9.03 -9.00 4.14
C ALA A 38 -9.35 -8.38 2.76
N ALA A 39 -8.36 -8.30 1.86
CA ALA A 39 -8.52 -7.77 0.52
C ALA A 39 -9.09 -8.79 -0.49
N GLY A 40 -9.24 -10.06 -0.12
CA GLY A 40 -9.64 -11.13 -1.04
C GLY A 40 -8.64 -11.37 -2.18
N LEU A 41 -7.35 -11.09 -1.94
CA LEU A 41 -6.27 -11.20 -2.92
C LEU A 41 -5.25 -12.26 -2.52
N SER A 42 -4.36 -12.60 -3.46
CA SER A 42 -3.19 -13.39 -3.13
C SER A 42 -2.14 -12.55 -2.41
N VAL A 43 -1.32 -13.20 -1.59
CA VAL A 43 -0.22 -12.56 -0.83
C VAL A 43 0.74 -11.81 -1.77
N SER A 44 1.06 -12.36 -2.94
CA SER A 44 1.92 -11.71 -3.93
C SER A 44 1.29 -10.45 -4.55
N ALA A 45 -0.03 -10.45 -4.77
CA ALA A 45 -0.75 -9.27 -5.27
C ALA A 45 -0.76 -8.15 -4.21
N VAL A 46 -1.00 -8.51 -2.94
CA VAL A 46 -0.89 -7.57 -1.81
C VAL A 46 0.52 -7.03 -1.67
N GLN A 47 1.55 -7.87 -1.73
CA GLN A 47 2.94 -7.44 -1.64
C GLN A 47 3.30 -6.38 -2.70
N SER A 48 2.84 -6.57 -3.94
CA SER A 48 3.07 -5.62 -5.03
C SER A 48 2.36 -4.28 -4.79
N ARG A 49 1.16 -4.32 -4.20
CA ARG A 49 0.37 -3.13 -3.85
C ARG A 49 0.97 -2.37 -2.66
N VAL A 50 1.33 -3.09 -1.60
CA VAL A 50 2.01 -2.53 -0.43
C VAL A 50 3.31 -1.84 -0.85
N ARG A 51 4.16 -2.49 -1.66
CA ARG A 51 5.36 -1.85 -2.23
C ARG A 51 5.06 -0.57 -3.00
N ARG A 52 3.95 -0.52 -3.74
CA ARG A 52 3.51 0.67 -4.46
C ARG A 52 3.08 1.78 -3.51
N LEU A 53 2.35 1.44 -2.44
CA LEU A 53 1.95 2.38 -1.40
C LEU A 53 3.15 2.92 -0.62
N GLU A 54 4.14 2.07 -0.35
CA GLU A 54 5.42 2.45 0.27
C GLU A 54 6.22 3.38 -0.64
N SER A 55 6.36 3.03 -1.92
CA SER A 55 7.04 3.86 -2.93
C SER A 55 6.37 5.22 -3.12
N ARG A 56 5.08 5.35 -2.79
CA ARG A 56 4.32 6.60 -2.85
C ARG A 56 4.34 7.38 -1.53
N GLY A 57 4.99 6.85 -0.49
CA GLY A 57 4.99 7.43 0.86
C GLY A 57 3.64 7.35 1.59
N VAL A 58 2.68 6.58 1.07
CA VAL A 58 1.36 6.38 1.69
C VAL A 58 1.46 5.43 2.88
N VAL A 59 2.39 4.47 2.81
CA VAL A 59 2.73 3.56 3.92
C VAL A 59 4.20 3.78 4.27
N SER A 60 4.46 4.48 5.37
CA SER A 60 5.82 4.93 5.77
C SER A 60 6.63 3.86 6.53
N GLY A 61 6.19 2.62 6.54
CA GLY A 61 6.83 1.53 7.26
C GLY A 61 6.01 1.06 8.46
N TYR A 62 6.19 -0.22 8.77
CA TYR A 62 5.52 -1.01 9.81
C TYR A 62 5.81 -0.50 11.24
N THR A 63 5.49 0.76 11.52
CA THR A 63 5.54 1.30 12.87
C THR A 63 4.28 2.10 13.14
N ALA A 64 3.36 1.45 13.87
CA ALA A 64 2.45 2.18 14.71
C ALA A 64 3.30 2.97 15.72
N ARG A 65 3.10 4.29 15.80
CA ARG A 65 3.46 5.07 16.98
C ARG A 65 2.20 5.29 17.81
#